data_AF-A0A7S2RFA3-F1
#
_entry.id   AF-A0A7S2RFA3-F1
#
_cell.length_a   1.000
_cell.length_b   1.000
_cell.length_c   1.000
_cell.angle_alpha   90.00
_cell.angle_beta   90.00
_cell.angle_gamma   90.00
#
_symmetry.space_group_name_H-M   'P 1'
#
loop_
_entity.id
_entity.type
_entity.pdbx_description
1 polymer ?
#
loop_
_entity_poly.entity_id
_entity_poly.type
_entity_poly.pdbx_seq_one_letter_code
_entity_poly.pdbx_strand_id
1 'polypeptide(L)'
;MPQHMVNRDRHFPTFCKLVGEENAEHFVTICNFIGGLLFIAGSICFFPFQSVNLFNPGCWLYFCGCVIYFFVGLNDLTEMIQARAHKKVGIYAYEVIAVSSNLSGTTLYLVGSIFFLSYVGMDLAGGWCFTVGSIALVGGSFMNLLHVYLLHNPQLLSLQNFCAVQQLLAAVFFLLPSIWYLPGNFPDQCRELPSGSRWVASWQAALYLVGSTLFTTTAMTNLFRSRLFIVFKRIQKDAYPVEADNSMVNT
;
A
#
# COMPACT_ATOMS: atom_id res chain seq x y z
N MET A 1 2.12 -1.10 -0.68
CA MET A 1 1.09 -1.87 0.06
C MET A 1 -0.18 -1.02 0.15
N PRO A 2 -1.38 -1.59 -0.04
CA PRO A 2 -2.59 -0.79 -0.26
C PRO A 2 -2.92 0.08 0.95
N GLN A 3 -3.09 1.38 0.75
CA GLN A 3 -3.75 2.23 1.75
C GLN A 3 -5.19 1.73 1.91
N HIS A 4 -5.61 1.48 3.15
CA HIS A 4 -6.98 1.08 3.41
C HIS A 4 -7.96 2.14 2.92
N MET A 5 -8.94 1.71 2.12
CA MET A 5 -9.94 2.59 1.51
C MET A 5 -11.28 2.39 2.20
N VAL A 6 -11.64 3.38 2.99
CA VAL A 6 -12.93 3.43 3.68
C VAL A 6 -13.78 4.56 3.15
N ASN A 7 -15.08 4.28 3.05
CA ASN A 7 -16.11 5.24 2.66
C ASN A 7 -16.77 5.90 3.88
N ARG A 8 -15.92 6.33 4.83
CA ARG A 8 -16.31 7.02 6.07
C ARG A 8 -15.16 7.90 6.53
N ASP A 9 -15.43 8.78 7.46
CA ASP A 9 -14.40 9.56 8.13
C ASP A 9 -13.40 8.65 8.83
N ARG A 10 -12.11 8.88 8.54
CA ARG A 10 -11.01 8.15 9.16
C ARG A 10 -10.72 8.76 10.52
N HIS A 11 -10.92 7.97 11.56
CA HIS A 11 -10.55 8.36 12.91
C HIS A 11 -9.19 7.74 13.24
N PHE A 12 -8.10 8.51 13.09
CA PHE A 12 -6.76 8.09 13.51
C PHE A 12 -6.59 8.36 15.02
N PRO A 13 -6.84 7.41 15.91
CA PRO A 13 -7.20 7.73 17.29
C PRO A 13 -6.02 8.25 18.12
N THR A 14 -4.83 7.76 17.78
CA THR A 14 -3.57 8.11 18.44
C THR A 14 -2.95 9.36 17.82
N PHE A 15 -3.07 9.54 16.50
CA PHE A 15 -2.41 10.62 15.75
C PHE A 15 -3.33 11.84 15.56
N CYS A 16 -4.63 11.67 15.34
CA CYS A 16 -5.61 12.78 15.25
C CYS A 16 -5.69 13.61 16.52
N LYS A 17 -5.49 13.00 17.70
CA LYS A 17 -5.45 13.75 18.96
C LYS A 17 -4.29 14.76 19.01
N LEU A 18 -3.23 14.54 18.24
CA LEU A 18 -2.04 15.39 18.20
C LEU A 18 -2.05 16.39 17.04
N VAL A 19 -2.54 15.98 15.86
CA VAL A 19 -2.46 16.80 14.63
C VAL A 19 -3.80 17.12 13.96
N GLY A 20 -4.91 16.54 14.40
CA GLY A 20 -6.22 16.65 13.75
C GLY A 20 -6.42 15.67 12.58
N GLU A 21 -7.68 15.39 12.26
CA GLU A 21 -8.08 14.35 11.28
C GLU A 21 -7.60 14.61 9.86
N GLU A 22 -7.73 15.86 9.37
CA GLU A 22 -7.28 16.25 8.03
C GLU A 22 -5.74 16.06 7.87
N ASN A 23 -4.98 16.40 8.90
CA ASN A 23 -3.51 16.30 8.87
C ASN A 23 -3.04 14.85 8.95
N ALA A 24 -3.78 13.98 9.65
CA ALA A 24 -3.46 12.57 9.74
C ALA A 24 -3.69 11.82 8.40
N GLU A 25 -4.76 12.13 7.66
CA GLU A 25 -4.98 11.54 6.33
C GLU A 25 -3.90 11.99 5.32
N HIS A 26 -3.53 13.27 5.36
CA HIS A 26 -2.42 13.78 4.55
C HIS A 26 -1.09 13.11 4.91
N PHE A 27 -0.78 12.97 6.20
CA PHE A 27 0.44 12.32 6.66
C PHE A 27 0.55 10.89 6.15
N VAL A 28 -0.50 10.08 6.32
CA VAL A 28 -0.54 8.69 5.81
C VAL A 28 -0.32 8.64 4.31
N THR A 29 -0.94 9.57 3.58
CA THR A 29 -0.82 9.62 2.12
C THR A 29 0.59 10.02 1.67
N ILE A 30 1.23 10.96 2.35
CA ILE A 30 2.63 11.34 2.13
C ILE A 30 3.56 10.17 2.44
N CYS A 31 3.35 9.45 3.54
CA CYS A 31 4.11 8.24 3.87
C CYS A 31 4.01 7.20 2.75
N ASN A 32 2.80 6.92 2.25
CA ASN A 32 2.61 5.98 1.14
C ASN A 32 3.30 6.45 -0.15
N PHE A 33 3.27 7.76 -0.44
CA PHE A 33 3.96 8.32 -1.59
C PHE A 33 5.48 8.15 -1.48
N ILE A 34 6.07 8.51 -0.33
CA ILE A 34 7.51 8.35 -0.07
C ILE A 34 7.91 6.88 -0.14
N GLY A 35 7.15 5.98 0.51
CA GLY A 35 7.39 4.55 0.45
C GLY A 35 7.33 4.02 -0.99
N GLY A 36 6.40 4.52 -1.81
CA GLY A 36 6.30 4.20 -3.23
C GLY A 36 7.52 4.64 -4.03
N LEU A 37 8.02 5.86 -3.80
CA LEU A 37 9.25 6.36 -4.42
C LEU A 37 10.47 5.51 -4.06
N LEU A 38 10.57 5.04 -2.81
CA LEU A 38 11.63 4.13 -2.39
C LEU A 38 11.57 2.80 -3.15
N PHE A 39 10.37 2.24 -3.36
CA PHE A 39 10.22 1.03 -4.19
C PHE A 39 10.59 1.25 -5.66
N ILE A 40 10.24 2.41 -6.23
CA ILE A 40 10.67 2.78 -7.59
C ILE A 40 12.20 2.83 -7.66
N ALA A 41 12.83 3.57 -6.74
CA ALA A 41 14.29 3.69 -6.70
C ALA A 41 14.97 2.33 -6.50
N GLY A 42 14.46 1.50 -5.59
CA GLY A 42 14.95 0.13 -5.38
C GLY A 42 14.78 -0.76 -6.62
N SER A 43 13.65 -0.65 -7.33
CA SER A 43 13.41 -1.41 -8.57
C SER A 43 14.40 -1.03 -9.67
N ILE A 44 14.76 0.25 -9.75
CA ILE A 44 15.78 0.74 -10.70
C ILE A 44 17.15 0.13 -10.36
N CYS A 45 17.50 0.02 -9.08
CA CYS A 45 18.75 -0.61 -8.63
C CYS A 45 18.85 -2.11 -8.95
N PHE A 46 17.73 -2.78 -9.26
CA PHE A 46 17.73 -4.21 -9.62
C PHE A 46 17.99 -4.47 -11.11
N PHE A 47 18.06 -3.43 -11.94
CA PHE A 47 18.39 -3.62 -13.36
C PHE A 47 19.86 -3.99 -13.58
N PRO A 48 20.15 -5.00 -14.42
CA PRO A 48 21.52 -5.51 -14.63
C PRO A 48 22.36 -4.62 -15.58
N PHE A 49 21.97 -3.36 -15.80
CA PHE A 49 22.66 -2.43 -16.71
C PHE A 49 23.75 -1.61 -16.02
N GLN A 50 23.88 -1.71 -14.69
CA GLN A 50 24.75 -0.85 -13.90
C GLN A 50 26.13 -1.49 -13.74
N SER A 51 27.18 -0.73 -14.07
CA SER A 51 28.59 -1.09 -13.84
C SER A 51 28.98 -1.08 -12.35
N VAL A 52 28.08 -0.61 -11.48
CA VAL A 52 28.22 -0.56 -10.02
C VAL A 52 27.20 -1.52 -9.42
N ASN A 53 27.62 -2.33 -8.44
CA ASN A 53 26.71 -3.22 -7.71
C ASN A 53 25.77 -2.41 -6.81
N LEU A 54 24.59 -2.05 -7.34
CA LEU A 54 23.53 -1.34 -6.61
C LEU A 54 22.48 -2.27 -6.02
N PHE A 55 22.67 -3.58 -6.09
CA PHE A 55 21.67 -4.54 -5.64
C PHE A 55 21.38 -4.42 -4.14
N ASN A 56 22.41 -4.43 -3.29
CA ASN A 56 22.25 -4.23 -1.83
C ASN A 56 21.59 -2.89 -1.48
N PRO A 57 22.01 -1.73 -2.07
CA PRO A 57 21.26 -0.49 -1.94
C PRO A 57 19.77 -0.63 -2.34
N GLY A 58 19.48 -1.34 -3.42
CA GLY A 58 18.11 -1.64 -3.86
C GLY A 58 17.30 -2.40 -2.82
N CYS A 59 17.88 -3.44 -2.21
CA CYS A 59 17.27 -4.18 -1.10
C CYS A 59 16.97 -3.28 0.10
N TRP A 60 17.90 -2.39 0.46
CA TRP A 60 17.69 -1.42 1.55
C TRP A 60 16.60 -0.41 1.25
N LEU A 61 16.51 0.10 0.01
CA LEU A 61 15.43 1.00 -0.41
C LEU A 61 14.07 0.30 -0.30
N TYR A 62 13.98 -0.95 -0.74
CA TYR A 62 12.79 -1.79 -0.57
C TYR A 62 12.46 -2.00 0.91
N PHE A 63 13.44 -2.37 1.74
CA PHE A 63 13.24 -2.54 3.17
C PHE A 63 12.69 -1.26 3.83
N CYS A 64 13.31 -0.10 3.58
CA CYS A 64 12.86 1.19 4.11
C CYS A 64 11.45 1.55 3.65
N GLY A 65 11.12 1.31 2.38
CA GLY A 65 9.75 1.48 1.86
C GLY A 65 8.75 0.59 2.62
N CYS A 66 9.10 -0.67 2.84
CA CYS A 66 8.29 -1.62 3.62
C CYS A 66 8.10 -1.17 5.07
N VAL A 67 9.11 -0.62 5.73
CA VAL A 67 8.99 -0.07 7.10
C VAL A 67 7.92 1.02 7.15
N ILE A 68 7.95 1.97 6.21
CA ILE A 68 6.97 3.05 6.15
C ILE A 68 5.55 2.47 5.98
N TYR A 69 5.37 1.56 5.01
CA TYR A 69 4.09 0.91 4.75
C TYR A 69 3.60 0.06 5.92
N PHE A 70 4.50 -0.59 6.65
CA PHE A 70 4.16 -1.38 7.84
C PHE A 70 3.54 -0.48 8.92
N PHE A 71 4.13 0.68 9.20
CA PHE A 71 3.56 1.63 10.16
C PHE A 71 2.22 2.21 9.71
N VAL A 72 2.06 2.49 8.41
CA VAL A 72 0.75 2.87 7.85
C VAL A 72 -0.28 1.75 8.07
N GLY A 73 0.10 0.50 7.80
CA GLY A 73 -0.77 -0.66 8.02
C GLY A 73 -1.15 -0.88 9.50
N LEU A 74 -0.24 -0.62 10.44
CA LEU A 74 -0.55 -0.66 11.88
C LEU A 74 -1.58 0.41 12.27
N ASN A 75 -1.49 1.59 11.67
CA ASN A 75 -2.46 2.66 11.87
C ASN A 75 -3.84 2.25 11.32
N ASP A 76 -3.90 1.70 10.11
CA ASP A 76 -5.13 1.17 9.50
C ASP A 76 -5.74 0.05 10.36
N LEU A 77 -4.92 -0.84 10.92
CA LEU A 77 -5.37 -1.88 11.86
C LEU A 77 -5.95 -1.29 13.14
N THR A 78 -5.30 -0.27 13.70
CA THR A 78 -5.79 0.41 14.91
C THR A 78 -7.13 1.08 14.64
N GLU A 79 -7.28 1.77 13.51
CA GLU A 79 -8.54 2.39 13.08
C GLU A 79 -9.65 1.34 12.94
N MET A 80 -9.35 0.21 12.28
CA MET A 80 -10.30 -0.88 12.07
C MET A 80 -10.77 -1.49 13.41
N ILE A 81 -9.86 -1.74 14.36
CA ILE A 81 -10.20 -2.29 15.68
C ILE A 81 -11.17 -1.36 16.43
N GLN A 82 -10.93 -0.06 16.39
CA GLN A 82 -11.77 0.90 17.10
C GLN A 82 -13.13 1.12 16.43
N ALA A 83 -13.18 1.00 15.10
CA ALA A 83 -14.41 1.09 14.34
C ALA A 83 -15.36 -0.10 14.50
N ARG A 84 -14.91 -1.18 15.16
CA ARG A 84 -15.63 -2.45 15.31
C ARG A 84 -17.03 -2.28 15.90
N ALA A 85 -17.19 -1.40 16.90
CA ALA A 85 -18.43 -1.27 17.65
C ALA A 85 -19.61 -0.75 16.82
N HIS A 86 -19.35 -0.13 15.66
CA HIS A 86 -20.37 0.58 14.87
C HIS A 86 -20.64 -0.04 13.50
N LYS A 87 -20.08 -1.22 13.18
CA LYS A 87 -20.17 -1.83 11.84
C LYS A 87 -21.01 -3.12 11.82
N LYS A 88 -21.80 -3.28 10.74
CA LYS A 88 -22.47 -4.55 10.43
C LYS A 88 -21.41 -5.63 10.16
N VAL A 89 -21.65 -6.84 10.67
CA VAL A 89 -20.71 -7.98 10.63
C VAL A 89 -20.15 -8.26 9.23
N GLY A 90 -20.99 -8.25 8.20
CA GLY A 90 -20.53 -8.53 6.82
C GLY A 90 -19.57 -7.47 6.26
N ILE A 91 -19.83 -6.19 6.52
CA ILE A 91 -18.98 -5.08 6.05
C ILE A 91 -17.64 -5.09 6.80
N TYR A 92 -17.67 -5.41 8.09
CA TYR A 92 -16.50 -5.52 8.92
C TYR A 92 -15.58 -6.68 8.49
N ALA A 93 -16.13 -7.79 8.00
CA ALA A 93 -15.34 -8.93 7.53
C ALA A 93 -14.44 -8.58 6.34
N TYR A 94 -14.95 -7.85 5.32
CA TYR A 94 -14.13 -7.39 4.20
C TYR A 94 -12.96 -6.52 4.66
N GLU A 95 -13.23 -5.64 5.62
CA GLU A 95 -12.24 -4.74 6.20
C GLU A 95 -11.13 -5.49 6.93
N VAL A 96 -11.51 -6.46 7.77
CA VAL A 96 -10.58 -7.32 8.52
C VAL A 96 -9.68 -8.10 7.58
N ILE A 97 -10.26 -8.71 6.54
CA ILE A 97 -9.48 -9.48 5.56
C ILE A 97 -8.54 -8.55 4.80
N ALA A 98 -9.01 -7.38 4.35
CA ALA A 98 -8.20 -6.43 3.62
C ALA A 98 -6.99 -5.95 4.43
N VAL A 99 -7.23 -5.42 5.63
CA VAL A 99 -6.19 -4.87 6.50
C VAL A 99 -5.21 -5.96 6.94
N SER A 100 -5.70 -7.15 7.33
CA SER A 100 -4.83 -8.25 7.79
C SER A 100 -3.98 -8.83 6.65
N SER A 101 -4.56 -8.98 5.45
CA SER A 101 -3.83 -9.49 4.28
C SER A 101 -2.81 -8.48 3.79
N ASN A 102 -3.13 -7.19 3.86
CA ASN A 102 -2.15 -6.15 3.58
C ASN A 102 -1.01 -6.25 4.60
N LEU A 103 -1.31 -6.15 5.91
CA LEU A 103 -0.30 -6.12 6.98
C LEU A 103 0.65 -7.31 6.95
N SER A 104 0.10 -8.52 6.80
CA SER A 104 0.90 -9.74 6.62
C SER A 104 1.75 -9.69 5.35
N GLY A 105 1.19 -9.23 4.23
CA GLY A 105 1.90 -9.03 2.97
C GLY A 105 3.14 -8.16 3.11
N THR A 106 3.04 -6.98 3.75
CA THR A 106 4.22 -6.12 3.94
C THR A 106 5.17 -6.63 4.99
N THR A 107 4.69 -7.32 6.02
CA THR A 107 5.59 -7.97 6.97
C THR A 107 6.49 -8.99 6.26
N LEU A 108 5.91 -9.78 5.34
CA LEU A 108 6.68 -10.71 4.53
C LEU A 108 7.65 -9.99 3.57
N TYR A 109 7.24 -8.90 2.93
CA TYR A 109 8.15 -8.10 2.10
C TYR A 109 9.30 -7.49 2.91
N LEU A 110 9.02 -7.01 4.12
CA LEU A 110 10.00 -6.45 5.03
C LEU A 110 11.07 -7.49 5.38
N VAL A 111 10.64 -8.69 5.80
CA VAL A 111 11.55 -9.81 6.11
C VAL A 111 12.28 -10.29 4.86
N GLY A 112 11.58 -10.47 3.75
CA GLY A 112 12.16 -10.94 2.50
C GLY A 112 13.24 -10.01 1.95
N SER A 113 13.08 -8.69 2.14
CA SER A 113 14.06 -7.68 1.67
C SER A 113 15.39 -7.84 2.39
N ILE A 114 15.37 -8.32 3.64
CA ILE A 114 16.58 -8.65 4.40
C ILE A 114 17.22 -9.95 3.88
N PHE A 115 16.41 -10.97 3.57
CA PHE A 115 16.94 -12.23 3.04
C PHE A 115 17.65 -12.09 1.69
N PHE A 116 17.25 -11.12 0.87
CA PHE A 116 17.91 -10.77 -0.38
C PHE A 116 19.22 -9.98 -0.22
N LEU A 117 19.60 -9.53 0.98
CA LEU A 117 20.91 -8.90 1.14
C LEU A 117 22.01 -9.92 0.84
N SER A 118 22.97 -9.57 -0.02
CA SER A 118 24.02 -10.51 -0.46
C SER A 118 24.85 -11.14 0.68
N TYR A 119 24.96 -10.46 1.82
CA TYR A 119 25.64 -10.99 3.01
C TYR A 119 24.74 -11.85 3.91
N VAL A 120 23.43 -11.84 3.70
CA VAL A 120 22.48 -12.79 4.30
C VAL A 120 22.33 -14.02 3.41
N GLY A 121 22.22 -13.83 2.09
CA GLY A 121 22.30 -14.90 1.09
C GLY A 121 21.19 -15.94 1.20
N MET A 122 20.01 -15.59 1.75
CA MET A 122 18.87 -16.48 1.91
C MET A 122 17.82 -16.25 0.81
N ASP A 123 18.27 -16.14 -0.44
CA ASP A 123 17.46 -15.71 -1.58
C ASP A 123 16.19 -16.53 -1.79
N LEU A 124 16.27 -17.85 -1.59
CA LEU A 124 15.10 -18.73 -1.70
C LEU A 124 14.05 -18.40 -0.65
N ALA A 125 14.46 -18.13 0.59
CA ALA A 125 13.56 -17.70 1.65
C ALA A 125 12.98 -16.30 1.35
N GLY A 126 13.81 -15.39 0.81
CA GLY A 126 13.37 -14.09 0.31
C GLY A 126 12.30 -14.20 -0.77
N GLY A 127 12.49 -15.09 -1.74
CA GLY A 127 11.55 -15.40 -2.80
C GLY A 127 10.21 -15.94 -2.29
N TRP A 128 10.23 -16.83 -1.30
CA TRP A 128 9.01 -17.31 -0.63
C TRP A 128 8.29 -16.19 0.10
N CYS A 129 9.01 -15.37 0.86
CA CYS A 129 8.44 -14.19 1.53
C CYS A 129 7.75 -13.25 0.54
N PHE A 130 8.41 -12.90 -0.57
CA PHE A 130 7.84 -12.02 -1.59
C PHE A 130 6.64 -12.65 -2.31
N THR A 131 6.70 -13.95 -2.59
CA THR A 131 5.59 -14.66 -3.26
C THR A 131 4.35 -14.74 -2.37
N VAL A 132 4.49 -15.27 -1.16
CA VAL A 132 3.37 -15.39 -0.21
C VAL A 132 2.88 -14.00 0.19
N GLY A 133 3.79 -13.05 0.38
CA GLY A 133 3.44 -11.66 0.65
C GLY A 133 2.62 -11.03 -0.47
N SER A 134 3.00 -11.26 -1.72
CA SER A 134 2.26 -10.77 -2.89
C SER A 134 0.86 -11.38 -2.98
N ILE A 135 0.71 -12.68 -2.71
CA ILE A 135 -0.60 -13.34 -2.68
C ILE A 135 -1.51 -12.67 -1.64
N ALA A 136 -0.98 -12.40 -0.45
CA ALA A 136 -1.71 -11.68 0.58
C ALA A 136 -2.09 -10.25 0.14
N LEU A 137 -1.18 -9.51 -0.50
CA LEU A 137 -1.48 -8.16 -1.03
C LEU A 137 -2.52 -8.17 -2.16
N VAL A 138 -2.54 -9.19 -3.02
CA VAL A 138 -3.57 -9.38 -4.04
C VAL A 138 -4.93 -9.63 -3.38
N GLY A 139 -4.98 -10.55 -2.41
CA GLY A 139 -6.20 -10.83 -1.64
C GLY A 139 -6.72 -9.59 -0.91
N GLY A 140 -5.84 -8.84 -0.26
CA GLY A 140 -6.19 -7.60 0.43
C GLY A 140 -6.71 -6.51 -0.52
N SER A 141 -6.05 -6.31 -1.65
CA SER A 141 -6.47 -5.36 -2.70
C SER A 141 -7.82 -5.75 -3.31
N PHE A 142 -8.06 -7.05 -3.52
CA PHE A 142 -9.33 -7.55 -4.02
C PHE A 142 -10.46 -7.29 -3.03
N MET A 143 -10.24 -7.51 -1.73
CA MET A 143 -11.22 -7.18 -0.70
C MET A 143 -11.48 -5.68 -0.58
N ASN A 144 -10.45 -4.83 -0.74
CA ASN A 144 -10.63 -3.38 -0.83
C ASN A 144 -11.55 -3.00 -2.01
N LEU A 145 -11.33 -3.61 -3.19
CA LEU A 145 -12.18 -3.36 -4.36
C LEU A 145 -13.64 -3.78 -4.11
N LEU A 146 -13.87 -4.96 -3.53
CA LEU A 146 -15.22 -5.41 -3.16
C LEU A 146 -15.87 -4.48 -2.14
N HIS A 147 -15.12 -4.03 -1.14
CA HIS A 147 -15.62 -3.12 -0.11
C HIS A 147 -16.10 -1.79 -0.71
N VAL A 148 -15.31 -1.20 -1.62
CA VAL A 148 -15.69 0.04 -2.33
C VAL A 148 -16.93 -0.18 -3.19
N TYR A 149 -16.99 -1.29 -3.94
CA TYR A 149 -18.11 -1.61 -4.81
C TYR A 149 -19.44 -1.79 -4.03
N LEU A 150 -19.39 -2.50 -2.89
CA LEU A 150 -20.57 -2.82 -2.08
C LEU A 150 -21.07 -1.64 -1.24
N LEU A 151 -20.22 -0.67 -0.89
CA LEU A 151 -20.58 0.47 -0.04
C LEU A 151 -21.01 1.74 -0.78
N HIS A 152 -21.42 1.63 -2.05
CA HIS A 152 -21.98 2.69 -2.91
C HIS A 152 -22.22 4.07 -2.24
N ASN A 153 -21.27 5.00 -2.41
CA ASN A 153 -21.51 6.43 -2.19
C ASN A 153 -21.19 7.19 -3.48
N PRO A 154 -22.17 7.83 -4.13
CA PRO A 154 -22.05 8.34 -5.49
C PRO A 154 -21.01 9.46 -5.68
N GLN A 155 -20.58 10.15 -4.61
CA GLN A 155 -19.79 11.38 -4.73
C GLN A 155 -18.28 11.13 -5.02
N LEU A 156 -17.70 10.02 -4.57
CA LEU A 156 -16.26 9.71 -4.72
C LEU A 156 -15.98 8.31 -5.26
N LEU A 157 -17.02 7.63 -5.74
CA LEU A 157 -16.98 6.23 -6.16
C LEU A 157 -15.97 5.97 -7.28
N SER A 158 -15.88 6.87 -8.27
CA SER A 158 -15.00 6.70 -9.42
C SER A 158 -13.52 6.75 -9.03
N LEU A 159 -13.12 7.70 -8.19
CA LEU A 159 -11.74 7.83 -7.71
C LEU A 159 -11.35 6.68 -6.77
N GLN A 160 -12.25 6.25 -5.88
CA GLN A 160 -11.99 5.10 -5.00
C GLN A 160 -11.86 3.79 -5.79
N ASN A 161 -12.74 3.56 -6.77
CA ASN A 161 -12.64 2.40 -7.66
C ASN A 161 -11.34 2.42 -8.46
N PHE A 162 -10.95 3.59 -8.98
CA PHE A 162 -9.69 3.72 -9.72
C PHE A 162 -8.48 3.37 -8.84
N CYS A 163 -8.41 3.91 -7.61
CA CYS A 163 -7.37 3.55 -6.65
C CYS A 163 -7.37 2.05 -6.32
N ALA A 164 -8.54 1.43 -6.13
CA ALA A 164 -8.65 -0.01 -5.84
C ALA A 164 -8.13 -0.87 -7.00
N VAL A 165 -8.46 -0.51 -8.23
CA VAL A 165 -7.96 -1.20 -9.42
C VAL A 165 -6.44 -1.02 -9.55
N GLN A 166 -5.92 0.19 -9.37
CA GLN A 166 -4.46 0.43 -9.40
C GLN A 166 -3.72 -0.41 -8.35
N GLN A 167 -4.25 -0.50 -7.12
CA GLN A 167 -3.66 -1.33 -6.05
C GLN A 167 -3.64 -2.80 -6.41
N LEU A 168 -4.75 -3.31 -6.94
CA LEU A 168 -4.85 -4.71 -7.37
C LEU A 168 -3.85 -5.02 -8.48
N LEU A 169 -3.77 -4.17 -9.51
CA LEU A 169 -2.79 -4.32 -10.59
C LEU A 169 -1.36 -4.27 -10.05
N ALA A 170 -1.05 -3.32 -9.18
CA ALA A 170 0.26 -3.19 -8.57
C ALA A 170 0.67 -4.47 -7.80
N ALA A 171 -0.26 -5.05 -7.02
CA ALA A 171 -0.02 -6.30 -6.30
C ALA A 171 0.22 -7.49 -7.24
N VAL A 172 -0.47 -7.57 -8.38
CA VAL A 172 -0.21 -8.59 -9.40
C VAL A 172 1.18 -8.41 -10.03
N PHE A 173 1.58 -7.17 -10.34
CA PHE A 173 2.92 -6.88 -10.88
C PHE A 173 4.05 -7.19 -9.89
N PHE A 174 3.76 -7.25 -8.59
CA PHE A 174 4.68 -7.73 -7.58
C PHE A 174 4.68 -9.27 -7.47
N LEU A 175 3.54 -9.93 -7.67
CA LEU A 175 3.43 -11.38 -7.62
C LEU A 175 4.21 -12.07 -8.75
N LEU A 176 4.03 -11.60 -9.99
CA LEU A 176 4.61 -12.23 -11.18
C LEU A 176 6.14 -12.40 -11.11
N PRO A 177 6.95 -11.38 -10.79
CA PRO A 177 8.38 -11.55 -10.64
C PRO A 177 8.76 -12.34 -9.38
N SER A 178 7.95 -12.27 -8.31
CA SER A 178 8.19 -12.99 -7.05
C SER A 178 8.20 -14.50 -7.23
N ILE A 179 7.26 -15.05 -7.99
CA ILE A 179 7.14 -16.50 -8.25
C ILE A 179 8.42 -17.04 -8.91
N TRP A 180 9.10 -16.21 -9.70
CA TRP A 180 10.28 -16.63 -10.44
C TRP A 180 11.52 -16.83 -9.56
N TYR A 181 11.50 -16.40 -8.28
CA TYR A 181 12.56 -16.73 -7.32
C TYR A 181 12.48 -18.17 -6.80
N LEU A 182 11.31 -18.83 -6.87
CA LEU A 182 11.07 -20.15 -6.26
C LEU A 182 11.76 -21.34 -6.91
N PRO A 183 11.96 -21.40 -8.24
CA PRO A 183 12.59 -22.56 -8.88
C PRO A 183 14.06 -22.78 -8.51
N GLY A 184 14.66 -21.96 -7.63
CA GLY A 184 16.10 -22.02 -7.32
C GLY A 184 17.00 -21.64 -8.49
N ASN A 185 16.41 -21.12 -9.58
CA ASN A 185 17.11 -20.76 -10.82
C ASN A 185 17.79 -19.39 -10.76
N PHE A 186 17.93 -18.80 -9.58
CA PHE A 186 18.72 -17.58 -9.43
C PHE A 186 20.19 -17.98 -9.30
N PRO A 187 21.04 -17.69 -10.29
CA PRO A 187 22.47 -17.80 -10.07
C PRO A 187 22.85 -16.83 -8.96
N ASP A 188 23.63 -17.32 -7.99
CA ASP A 188 24.14 -16.57 -6.83
C ASP A 188 24.36 -15.10 -7.20
N GLN A 189 23.69 -14.19 -6.48
CA GLN A 189 23.59 -12.75 -6.76
C GLN A 189 24.93 -12.00 -6.78
N CYS A 190 26.05 -12.70 -6.63
CA CYS A 190 27.41 -12.17 -6.68
C CYS A 190 28.22 -12.58 -7.91
N ARG A 191 27.69 -13.35 -8.87
CA ARG A 191 28.47 -13.76 -10.06
C ARG A 191 27.74 -13.44 -11.35
N GLU A 192 28.52 -12.90 -12.28
CA GLU A 192 28.20 -12.65 -13.68
C GLU A 192 27.09 -13.58 -14.19
N LEU A 193 25.87 -13.07 -14.27
CA LEU A 193 24.79 -13.79 -14.91
C LEU A 193 25.25 -14.10 -16.35
N PRO A 194 25.23 -15.38 -16.78
CA PRO A 194 25.40 -15.73 -18.18
C PRO A 194 24.48 -14.84 -19.02
N SER A 195 24.90 -14.46 -20.23
CA SER A 195 24.13 -13.56 -21.11
C SER A 195 22.65 -13.96 -21.24
N GLY A 196 22.35 -15.26 -21.17
CA GLY A 196 21.00 -15.83 -21.18
C GLY A 196 20.16 -15.65 -19.90
N SER A 197 20.69 -15.14 -18.79
CA SER A 197 19.94 -14.93 -17.53
C SER A 197 19.69 -13.46 -17.21
N ARG A 198 20.36 -12.52 -17.90
CA ARG A 198 20.19 -11.07 -17.69
C ARG A 198 18.81 -10.57 -18.07
N TRP A 199 18.20 -11.14 -19.12
CA TRP A 199 16.86 -10.74 -19.54
C TRP A 199 15.80 -11.05 -18.48
N VAL A 200 15.95 -12.15 -17.73
CA VAL A 200 15.06 -12.53 -16.62
C VAL A 200 15.15 -11.49 -15.51
N ALA A 201 16.37 -11.13 -15.10
CA ALA A 201 16.60 -10.10 -14.09
C ALA A 201 16.02 -8.74 -14.51
N SER A 202 16.26 -8.32 -15.76
CA SER A 202 15.67 -7.09 -16.32
C SER A 202 14.15 -7.14 -16.36
N TRP A 203 13.57 -8.28 -16.73
CA TRP A 203 12.11 -8.46 -16.76
C TRP A 203 11.51 -8.39 -15.35
N GLN A 204 12.14 -9.02 -14.36
CA GLN A 204 11.69 -8.93 -12.98
C GLN A 204 11.77 -7.52 -12.43
N ALA A 205 12.92 -6.84 -12.63
CA ALA A 205 13.11 -5.45 -12.23
C ALA A 205 12.08 -4.53 -12.89
N ALA A 206 11.75 -4.76 -14.17
CA ALA A 206 10.71 -4.01 -14.88
C ALA A 206 9.31 -4.22 -14.29
N LEU A 207 8.93 -5.46 -13.96
CA LEU A 207 7.63 -5.73 -13.33
C LEU A 207 7.53 -5.12 -11.93
N TYR A 208 8.59 -5.22 -11.13
CA TYR A 208 8.67 -4.51 -9.84
C TYR A 208 8.58 -2.99 -10.01
N LEU A 209 9.22 -2.42 -11.03
CA LEU A 209 9.15 -0.99 -11.33
C LEU A 209 7.73 -0.56 -11.73
N VAL A 210 7.04 -1.33 -12.57
CA VAL A 210 5.65 -1.07 -12.96
C VAL A 210 4.73 -1.15 -11.74
N GLY A 211 4.86 -2.21 -10.94
CA GLY A 211 4.10 -2.37 -9.69
C GLY A 211 4.32 -1.20 -8.72
N SER A 212 5.57 -0.79 -8.53
CA SER A 212 5.95 0.35 -7.66
C SER A 212 5.40 1.67 -8.18
N THR A 213 5.38 1.86 -9.50
CA THR A 213 4.81 3.06 -10.14
C THR A 213 3.30 3.13 -9.95
N LEU A 214 2.59 2.01 -10.16
CA LEU A 214 1.15 1.92 -9.88
C LEU A 214 0.85 2.16 -8.40
N PHE A 215 1.69 1.67 -7.50
CA PHE A 215 1.58 1.94 -6.06
C PHE A 215 1.73 3.41 -5.72
N THR A 216 2.74 4.07 -6.29
CA THR A 216 3.03 5.48 -6.05
C THR A 216 1.93 6.37 -6.61
N THR A 217 1.46 6.08 -7.82
CA THR A 217 0.35 6.82 -8.44
C THR A 217 -0.97 6.61 -7.71
N THR A 218 -1.21 5.44 -7.10
CA THR A 218 -2.34 5.24 -6.17
C THR A 218 -2.28 6.23 -5.01
N ALA A 219 -1.11 6.43 -4.38
CA ALA A 219 -0.96 7.39 -3.29
C ALA A 219 -1.24 8.83 -3.76
N MET A 220 -0.80 9.20 -4.97
CA MET A 220 -1.11 10.49 -5.57
C MET A 220 -2.62 10.68 -5.80
N THR A 221 -3.29 9.68 -6.37
CA THR A 221 -4.74 9.75 -6.59
C THR A 221 -5.50 9.79 -5.27
N ASN A 222 -5.06 9.06 -4.25
CA ASN A 222 -5.64 9.12 -2.91
C ASN A 222 -5.48 10.50 -2.25
N LEU A 223 -4.35 11.19 -2.50
CA LEU A 223 -4.16 12.57 -2.04
C LEU A 223 -5.15 13.51 -2.70
N PHE A 224 -5.32 13.38 -4.02
CA PHE A 224 -6.29 14.17 -4.77
C PHE A 224 -7.72 13.92 -4.28
N ARG A 225 -8.09 12.66 -4.08
CA ARG A 225 -9.38 12.25 -3.52
C ARG A 225 -9.64 12.84 -2.14
N SER A 226 -8.68 12.74 -1.21
CA SER A 226 -8.79 13.28 0.14
C SER A 226 -9.03 14.80 0.12
N ARG A 227 -8.28 15.53 -0.71
CA ARG A 227 -8.46 16.98 -0.87
C ARG A 227 -9.84 17.35 -1.42
N LEU A 228 -10.31 16.66 -2.44
CA LEU A 228 -11.65 16.89 -2.99
C LEU A 228 -12.73 16.65 -1.94
N PHE A 229 -12.63 15.57 -1.17
CA PHE A 229 -13.58 15.27 -0.10
C PHE A 229 -13.65 16.40 0.95
N ILE A 230 -12.51 16.93 1.38
CA ILE A 230 -12.44 18.06 2.33
C ILE A 230 -13.12 19.30 1.75
N VAL A 231 -12.83 19.64 0.49
CA VAL A 231 -13.44 20.81 -0.19
C VAL A 231 -14.95 20.64 -0.31
N PHE A 232 -15.43 19.46 -0.74
CA PHE A 232 -16.86 19.18 -0.83
C PHE A 232 -17.57 19.28 0.52
N LYS A 233 -16.95 18.77 1.59
CA LYS A 233 -17.47 18.90 2.96
C LYS A 233 -17.59 20.35 3.41
N ARG A 234 -16.58 21.18 3.11
CA ARG A 234 -16.61 22.61 3.44
C ARG A 234 -17.74 23.31 2.68
N ILE A 235 -17.87 23.07 1.37
CA ILE A 235 -18.95 23.63 0.56
C ILE A 235 -20.33 23.19 1.09
N GLN A 236 -20.52 21.93 1.46
CA GLN A 236 -21.79 21.46 2.05
C GLN A 236 -22.10 22.15 3.38
N LYS A 237 -21.09 22.32 4.24
CA LYS A 237 -21.25 23.01 5.52
C LYS A 237 -21.60 24.49 5.34
N ASP A 238 -21.01 25.14 4.34
CA ASP A 238 -21.26 26.55 4.02
C ASP A 238 -22.61 26.75 3.29
N ALA A 239 -23.05 25.78 2.48
CA ALA A 239 -24.32 25.82 1.76
C ALA A 239 -25.54 25.48 2.66
N TYR A 240 -25.34 24.67 3.69
CA TYR A 240 -26.35 24.30 4.68
C TYR A 240 -25.77 24.51 6.09
N PRO A 241 -25.58 25.77 6.52
CA PRO A 241 -25.20 26.03 7.90
C PRO A 241 -26.30 25.46 8.78
N VAL A 242 -25.97 24.51 9.65
CA VAL A 242 -26.90 24.02 10.67
C VAL A 242 -27.30 25.25 11.49
N GLU A 243 -28.53 25.74 11.30
CA GLU A 243 -29.10 26.75 12.18
C GLU A 243 -28.99 26.20 13.59
N ALA A 244 -28.20 26.88 14.42
CA ALA A 244 -28.16 26.62 15.85
C ALA A 244 -29.53 27.01 16.42
N ASP A 245 -30.48 26.09 16.37
CA ASP A 245 -31.72 26.19 17.11
C ASP A 245 -31.41 25.99 18.59
N ASN A 246 -30.93 27.07 19.21
CA ASN A 246 -30.83 27.26 20.66
C ASN A 246 -31.87 28.31 21.11
N SER A 247 -32.97 28.45 20.38
CA SER A 247 -34.07 29.34 20.75
C SER A 247 -35.36 28.56 21.00
N MET A 248 -35.36 27.57 21.91
CA MET A 248 -36.60 27.12 22.57
C MET A 248 -36.44 26.11 23.73
N VAL A 249 -35.44 26.27 24.62
CA VAL A 249 -35.49 25.61 25.95
C VAL A 249 -35.03 26.59 27.03
N ASN A 250 -36.03 27.19 27.69
CA ASN A 250 -36.05 27.86 29.00
C ASN A 250 -36.77 29.22 28.94
N THR A 251 -38.08 29.15 28.69
CA THR A 251 -39.07 30.02 29.35
C THR A 251 -39.55 29.34 30.61
#